data_AF-A0A6N7TLK7-F1
#
_entry.id   AF-A0A6N7TLK7-F1
#
_cell.length_a   1.000
_cell.length_b   1.000
_cell.length_c   1.000
_cell.angle_alpha   90.00
_cell.angle_beta   90.00
_cell.angle_gamma   90.00
#
_symmetry.space_group_name_H-M   'P 1'
#
loop_
_entity.id
_entity.type
_entity.pdbx_description
1 polymer ?
#
loop_
_entity_poly.entity_id
_entity_poly.type
_entity_poly.pdbx_seq_one_letter_code
_entity_poly.pdbx_strand_id
1 'polypeptide(L)'
;MDKTFDEAIAGIRKAERGVEVREDIAQGMEYVKQYAEEVTGQQQAALQAAQTATGAASTATKKAAAAAESESVAQTAAASATKNAQSTSADAKKAENFAASAEDSANKAAAIVSTDKTLSVEGAPADGKAVGDALKGIKLPIATATTLGGVKVGSGLTVDADGTLSADSALAAYPVDSIFQTVSTTSPAALFGGTWQEIAQNRVLMGASYAHAAGTTVEAGLPNITGRAGPDEQAGFYNVNRPNAYGAFYGGGKSYDWAASGTSTPGKDLCFDASRSNPIYGRSATVQPAAYYVHIWRRVA
;
A
#
# COMPACT_ATOMS: atom_id res chain seq x y z
N MET A 1 25.62 -99.92 81.72
CA MET A 1 25.76 -100.04 80.25
C MET A 1 24.59 -100.87 79.79
N ASP A 2 23.65 -100.22 79.10
CA ASP A 2 22.44 -100.87 78.62
C ASP A 2 22.82 -101.78 77.45
N LYS A 3 22.52 -103.06 77.61
CA LYS A 3 22.76 -104.06 76.57
C LYS A 3 21.87 -103.71 75.37
N THR A 4 22.42 -103.72 74.17
CA THR A 4 21.63 -103.61 72.94
C THR A 4 20.63 -104.76 72.84
N PHE A 5 19.57 -104.62 72.04
CA PHE A 5 18.52 -105.63 71.93
C PHE A 5 19.10 -107.00 71.50
N ASP A 6 20.09 -107.00 70.62
CA ASP A 6 20.82 -108.20 70.19
C ASP A 6 21.68 -108.80 71.31
N GLU A 7 22.37 -107.97 72.09
CA GLU A 7 23.16 -108.41 73.24
C GLU A 7 22.29 -108.96 74.38
N ALA A 8 21.07 -108.44 74.54
CA ALA A 8 20.10 -108.93 75.51
C ALA A 8 19.55 -110.31 75.12
N ILE A 9 19.17 -110.51 73.86
CA ILE A 9 18.73 -111.81 73.32
C ILE A 9 19.83 -112.87 73.46
N ALA A 10 21.07 -112.52 73.09
CA ALA A 10 22.22 -113.42 73.18
C ALA A 10 22.52 -113.87 74.62
N GLY A 11 22.32 -112.97 75.60
CA GLY A 11 22.50 -113.28 77.02
C GLY A 11 21.48 -114.29 77.56
N ILE A 12 20.22 -114.20 77.11
CA ILE A 12 19.12 -115.08 77.55
C ILE A 12 19.33 -116.51 77.05
N ARG A 13 19.73 -116.71 75.79
CA ARG A 13 19.98 -118.05 75.22
C ARG A 13 21.09 -118.83 75.94
N LYS A 14 21.98 -118.15 76.66
CA LYS A 14 23.17 -118.72 77.31
C LYS A 14 22.95 -119.20 78.77
N ALA A 15 21.75 -119.05 79.33
CA ALA A 15 21.46 -119.46 80.72
C ALA A 15 21.39 -121.00 80.91
N GLU A 16 21.98 -121.56 81.97
CA GLU A 16 22.27 -123.01 82.08
C GLU A 16 21.08 -123.94 82.46
N ARG A 17 19.98 -123.42 83.02
CA ARG A 17 18.78 -124.21 83.40
C ARG A 17 17.53 -123.68 82.71
N GLY A 18 16.56 -124.55 82.41
CA GLY A 18 15.30 -124.16 81.76
C GLY A 18 15.49 -123.79 80.28
N VAL A 19 16.06 -124.73 79.50
CA VAL A 19 16.44 -124.54 78.09
C VAL A 19 15.28 -124.08 77.21
N GLU A 20 14.08 -124.62 77.43
CA GLU A 20 12.91 -124.27 76.63
C GLU A 20 12.43 -122.85 76.95
N VAL A 21 12.28 -122.52 78.23
CA VAL A 21 11.77 -121.21 78.68
C VAL A 21 12.69 -120.06 78.23
N ARG A 22 14.02 -120.24 78.25
CA ARG A 22 14.94 -119.18 77.83
C ARG A 22 14.94 -118.97 76.31
N GLU A 23 14.79 -120.03 75.52
CA GLU A 23 14.73 -119.92 74.07
C GLU A 23 13.44 -119.23 73.63
N ASP A 24 12.31 -119.53 74.30
CA ASP A 24 11.04 -118.84 74.07
C ASP A 24 11.12 -117.34 74.39
N ILE A 25 11.80 -116.95 75.48
CA ILE A 25 11.99 -115.53 75.83
C ILE A 25 12.90 -114.83 74.80
N ALA A 26 13.98 -115.48 74.38
CA ALA A 26 14.89 -114.94 73.37
C ALA A 26 14.20 -114.75 72.01
N GLN A 27 13.42 -115.74 71.57
CA GLN A 27 12.60 -115.65 70.36
C GLN A 27 11.51 -114.58 70.49
N GLY A 28 10.88 -114.45 71.66
CA GLY A 28 9.92 -113.39 71.96
C GLY A 28 10.54 -111.99 71.85
N MET A 29 11.77 -111.79 72.32
CA MET A 29 12.49 -110.53 72.14
C MET A 29 12.92 -110.30 70.68
N GLU A 30 13.36 -111.33 69.95
CA GLU A 30 13.69 -111.24 68.52
C GLU A 30 12.46 -110.79 67.71
N TYR A 31 11.28 -111.31 68.05
CA TYR A 31 10.00 -110.89 67.47
C TYR A 31 9.69 -109.41 67.76
N VAL A 32 9.92 -108.95 69.01
CA VAL A 32 9.71 -107.53 69.37
C VAL A 32 10.66 -106.62 68.60
N LYS A 33 11.92 -107.03 68.38
CA LYS A 33 12.88 -106.24 67.59
C LYS A 33 12.46 -106.13 66.13
N GLN A 34 12.14 -107.25 65.49
CA GLN A 34 11.66 -107.27 64.10
C GLN A 34 10.41 -106.42 63.93
N TYR A 35 9.46 -106.52 64.86
CA TYR A 35 8.25 -105.71 64.86
C TYR A 35 8.56 -104.20 65.00
N ALA A 36 9.50 -103.81 65.87
CA ALA A 36 9.89 -102.41 66.02
C ALA A 36 10.59 -101.84 64.77
N GLU A 37 11.46 -102.61 64.12
CA GLU A 37 12.12 -102.23 62.87
C GLU A 37 11.11 -102.13 61.71
N GLU A 38 10.17 -103.07 61.61
CA GLU A 38 9.09 -103.05 60.62
C GLU A 38 8.20 -101.80 60.80
N VAL A 39 7.77 -101.52 62.04
CA VAL A 39 6.93 -100.34 62.35
C VAL A 39 7.68 -99.04 62.04
N THR A 40 8.98 -98.95 62.35
CA THR A 40 9.79 -97.77 62.04
C THR A 40 9.95 -97.57 60.52
N GLY A 41 10.19 -98.66 59.78
CA GLY A 41 10.26 -98.64 58.32
C GLY A 41 8.94 -98.22 57.67
N GLN A 42 7.80 -98.74 58.17
CA GLN A 42 6.47 -98.34 57.74
C GLN A 42 6.20 -96.85 58.04
N GLN A 43 6.62 -96.35 59.21
CA GLN A 43 6.45 -94.94 59.58
C GLN A 43 7.29 -94.01 58.69
N GLN A 44 8.52 -94.40 58.35
CA GLN A 44 9.38 -93.62 57.45
C GLN A 44 8.87 -93.63 56.00
N ALA A 45 8.36 -94.77 55.51
CA ALA A 45 7.69 -94.86 54.22
C ALA A 45 6.41 -94.00 54.17
N ALA A 46 5.61 -94.01 55.24
CA ALA A 46 4.44 -93.16 55.37
C ALA A 46 4.80 -91.66 55.35
N LEU A 47 5.90 -91.27 56.01
CA LEU A 47 6.39 -89.89 55.98
C LEU A 47 6.83 -89.45 54.57
N GLN A 48 7.57 -90.29 53.84
CA GLN A 48 7.97 -90.00 52.46
C GLN A 48 6.76 -89.90 51.52
N ALA A 49 5.77 -90.78 51.69
CA ALA A 49 4.51 -90.71 50.96
C ALA A 49 3.74 -89.41 51.25
N ALA A 50 3.67 -89.00 52.52
CA ALA A 50 3.04 -87.74 52.92
C ALA A 50 3.76 -86.49 52.35
N GLN A 51 5.10 -86.50 52.36
CA GLN A 51 5.90 -85.43 51.76
C GLN A 51 5.69 -85.35 50.23
N THR A 52 5.66 -86.49 49.55
CA THR A 52 5.38 -86.58 48.11
C THR A 52 3.97 -86.06 47.79
N ALA A 53 2.98 -86.45 48.58
CA ALA A 53 1.60 -85.97 48.44
C ALA A 53 1.50 -84.45 48.66
N THR A 54 2.24 -83.90 49.63
CA THR A 54 2.30 -82.46 49.88
C THR A 54 2.99 -81.69 48.74
N GLY A 55 4.08 -82.25 48.18
CA GLY A 55 4.75 -81.68 47.01
C GLY A 55 3.87 -81.68 45.76
N ALA A 56 3.12 -82.76 45.53
CA ALA A 56 2.13 -82.86 44.47
C ALA A 56 0.99 -81.84 44.67
N ALA A 57 0.47 -81.70 45.89
CA ALA A 57 -0.55 -80.71 46.23
C ALA A 57 -0.07 -79.28 45.98
N SER A 58 1.14 -78.92 46.43
CA SER A 58 1.73 -77.59 46.17
C SER A 58 1.87 -77.30 44.67
N THR A 59 2.30 -78.31 43.89
CA THR A 59 2.41 -78.19 42.43
C THR A 59 1.05 -78.00 41.76
N ALA A 60 0.04 -78.74 42.21
CA ALA A 60 -1.33 -78.59 41.74
C ALA A 60 -1.89 -77.19 42.04
N THR A 61 -1.65 -76.67 43.26
CA THR A 61 -2.04 -75.30 43.63
C THR A 61 -1.37 -74.25 42.75
N LYS A 62 -0.05 -74.37 42.50
CA LYS A 62 0.67 -73.45 41.60
C LYS A 62 0.14 -73.49 40.17
N LYS A 63 -0.16 -74.68 39.65
CA LYS A 63 -0.77 -74.83 38.31
C LYS A 63 -2.17 -74.23 38.25
N ALA A 64 -2.99 -74.42 39.29
CA ALA A 64 -4.31 -73.81 39.37
C ALA A 64 -4.23 -72.28 39.41
N ALA A 65 -3.29 -71.71 40.16
CA ALA A 65 -3.05 -70.26 40.19
C ALA A 65 -2.63 -69.72 38.80
N ALA A 66 -1.67 -70.38 38.14
CA ALA A 66 -1.24 -69.98 36.79
C ALA A 66 -2.36 -70.10 35.74
N ALA A 67 -3.24 -71.10 35.87
CA ALA A 67 -4.41 -71.24 35.02
C ALA A 67 -5.43 -70.10 35.24
N ALA A 68 -5.68 -69.72 36.50
CA ALA A 68 -6.56 -68.59 36.84
C ALA A 68 -5.99 -67.25 36.34
N GLU A 69 -4.68 -67.04 36.45
CA GLU A 69 -4.01 -65.86 35.88
C GLU A 69 -4.14 -65.82 34.35
N SER A 70 -3.93 -66.96 33.70
CA SER A 70 -4.09 -67.09 32.23
C SER A 70 -5.52 -66.82 31.78
N GLU A 71 -6.51 -67.28 32.54
CA GLU A 71 -7.93 -67.01 32.30
C GLU A 71 -8.23 -65.51 32.42
N SER A 72 -7.74 -64.85 33.47
CA SER A 72 -7.90 -63.40 33.68
C SER A 72 -7.28 -62.57 32.54
N VAL A 73 -6.10 -62.96 32.06
CA VAL A 73 -5.44 -62.33 30.90
C VAL A 73 -6.27 -62.53 29.63
N ALA A 74 -6.81 -63.73 29.40
CA ALA A 74 -7.66 -64.02 28.26
C ALA A 74 -8.98 -63.22 28.29
N GLN A 75 -9.62 -63.10 29.46
CA GLN A 75 -10.80 -62.27 29.65
C GLN A 75 -10.50 -60.79 29.37
N THR A 76 -9.36 -60.28 29.83
CA THR A 76 -8.93 -58.89 29.58
C THR A 76 -8.66 -58.64 28.09
N ALA A 77 -8.01 -59.59 27.41
CA ALA A 77 -7.76 -59.51 25.98
C ALA A 77 -9.06 -59.53 25.17
N ALA A 78 -10.02 -60.40 25.55
CA ALA A 78 -11.33 -60.48 24.91
C ALA A 78 -12.15 -59.18 25.11
N ALA A 79 -12.13 -58.61 26.32
CA ALA A 79 -12.75 -57.32 26.60
C ALA A 79 -12.13 -56.18 25.78
N SER A 80 -10.81 -56.16 25.66
CA SER A 80 -10.08 -55.17 24.85
C SER A 80 -10.41 -55.31 23.35
N ALA A 81 -10.48 -56.54 22.83
CA ALA A 81 -10.87 -56.79 21.45
C ALA A 81 -12.30 -56.32 21.17
N THR A 82 -13.22 -56.57 22.11
CA THR A 82 -14.62 -56.11 22.02
C THR A 82 -14.69 -54.58 21.99
N LYS A 83 -13.96 -53.90 22.88
CA LYS A 83 -13.90 -52.43 22.91
C LYS A 83 -13.33 -51.87 21.61
N ASN A 84 -12.26 -52.46 21.09
CA ASN A 84 -11.66 -52.04 19.81
C ASN A 84 -12.65 -52.20 18.66
N ALA A 85 -13.36 -53.33 18.58
CA ALA A 85 -14.38 -53.55 17.55
C ALA A 85 -15.52 -52.50 17.63
N GLN A 86 -15.96 -52.16 18.84
CA GLN A 86 -16.96 -51.11 19.06
C GLN A 86 -16.44 -49.73 18.60
N SER A 87 -15.21 -49.36 18.95
CA SER A 87 -14.57 -48.12 18.49
C SER A 87 -14.47 -48.06 16.97
N THR A 88 -13.98 -49.11 16.31
CA THR A 88 -13.91 -49.17 14.84
C THR A 88 -15.28 -49.01 14.19
N SER A 89 -16.33 -49.63 14.76
CA SER A 89 -17.70 -49.48 14.24
C SER A 89 -18.24 -48.05 14.39
N ALA A 90 -17.84 -47.33 15.45
CA ALA A 90 -18.23 -45.95 15.66
C ALA A 90 -17.49 -45.00 14.71
N ASP A 91 -16.20 -45.23 14.48
CA ASP A 91 -15.38 -44.45 13.55
C ASP A 91 -15.87 -44.62 12.10
N ALA A 92 -16.27 -45.83 11.71
CA ALA A 92 -16.87 -46.10 10.41
C ALA A 92 -18.16 -45.26 10.19
N LYS A 93 -19.07 -45.24 11.17
CA LYS A 93 -20.29 -44.42 11.12
C LYS A 93 -19.98 -42.92 11.05
N LYS A 94 -18.94 -42.45 11.76
CA LYS A 94 -18.52 -41.05 11.69
C LYS A 94 -17.99 -40.69 10.30
N ALA A 95 -17.20 -41.56 9.69
CA ALA A 95 -16.68 -41.37 8.34
C ALA A 95 -17.82 -41.28 7.31
N GLU A 96 -18.83 -42.15 7.40
CA GLU A 96 -20.03 -42.10 6.55
C GLU A 96 -20.76 -40.75 6.69
N ASN A 97 -20.97 -40.27 7.92
CA ASN A 97 -21.60 -38.99 8.16
C ASN A 97 -20.79 -37.79 7.62
N PHE A 98 -19.46 -37.82 7.74
CA PHE A 98 -18.60 -36.78 7.17
C PHE A 98 -18.64 -36.79 5.64
N ALA A 99 -18.65 -37.96 5.01
CA ALA A 99 -18.80 -38.08 3.57
C ALA A 99 -20.13 -37.48 3.08
N ALA A 100 -21.24 -37.82 3.73
CA ALA A 100 -22.56 -37.26 3.41
C ALA A 100 -22.60 -35.73 3.59
N SER A 101 -22.02 -35.21 4.69
CA SER A 101 -21.94 -33.76 4.93
C SER A 101 -21.07 -33.03 3.89
N ALA A 102 -19.98 -33.66 3.43
CA ALA A 102 -19.13 -33.12 2.38
C ALA A 102 -19.88 -33.06 1.03
N GLU A 103 -20.64 -34.09 0.68
CA GLU A 103 -21.49 -34.11 -0.51
C GLU A 103 -22.58 -33.02 -0.45
N ASP A 104 -23.28 -32.89 0.68
CA ASP A 104 -24.27 -31.82 0.89
C ASP A 104 -23.65 -30.42 0.79
N SER A 105 -22.46 -30.24 1.36
CA SER A 105 -21.73 -28.97 1.30
C SER A 105 -21.28 -28.64 -0.12
N ALA A 106 -20.80 -29.64 -0.87
CA ALA A 106 -20.46 -29.49 -2.28
C ALA A 106 -21.69 -29.14 -3.13
N ASN A 107 -22.82 -29.81 -2.90
CA ASN A 107 -24.08 -29.54 -3.58
C ASN A 107 -24.62 -28.13 -3.27
N LYS A 108 -24.53 -27.69 -2.01
CA LYS A 108 -24.88 -26.30 -1.63
C LYS A 108 -23.95 -25.28 -2.26
N ALA A 109 -22.65 -25.53 -2.27
CA ALA A 109 -21.68 -24.65 -2.93
C ALA A 109 -21.97 -24.56 -4.44
N ALA A 110 -22.25 -25.69 -5.10
CA ALA A 110 -22.64 -25.73 -6.50
C ALA A 110 -23.94 -24.95 -6.77
N ALA A 111 -24.94 -25.05 -5.88
CA ALA A 111 -26.20 -24.32 -5.99
C ALA A 111 -26.04 -22.81 -5.76
N ILE A 112 -25.21 -22.38 -4.81
CA ILE A 112 -24.94 -20.97 -4.54
C ILE A 112 -24.09 -20.35 -5.66
N VAL A 113 -23.08 -21.07 -6.16
CA VAL A 113 -22.22 -20.64 -7.27
C VAL A 113 -22.96 -20.70 -8.62
N SER A 114 -24.04 -21.48 -8.71
CA SER A 114 -25.00 -21.43 -9.83
C SER A 114 -25.84 -20.15 -9.75
N THR A 115 -25.21 -19.06 -10.17
CA THR A 115 -25.82 -17.79 -10.53
C THR A 115 -27.13 -17.93 -11.32
N ASP A 116 -28.00 -16.94 -11.12
CA ASP A 116 -29.25 -16.73 -11.83
C ASP A 116 -29.08 -16.90 -13.36
N LYS A 117 -29.65 -18.00 -13.90
CA LYS A 117 -29.57 -18.36 -15.33
C LYS A 117 -30.32 -17.39 -16.24
N THR A 118 -31.07 -16.43 -15.71
CA THR A 118 -31.73 -15.41 -16.52
C THR A 118 -30.78 -14.27 -16.92
N LEU A 119 -29.57 -14.23 -16.35
CA LEU A 119 -28.56 -13.18 -16.60
C LEU A 119 -27.25 -13.66 -17.24
N SER A 120 -27.14 -14.93 -17.65
CA SER A 120 -25.87 -15.48 -18.17
C SER A 120 -25.93 -15.82 -19.66
N VAL A 121 -24.95 -15.29 -20.40
CA VAL A 121 -24.52 -15.84 -21.70
C VAL A 121 -23.96 -17.24 -21.44
N GLU A 122 -24.33 -18.22 -22.26
CA GLU A 122 -23.99 -19.63 -22.08
C GLU A 122 -22.47 -19.86 -22.05
N GLY A 123 -21.95 -20.40 -20.92
CA GLY A 123 -20.57 -20.88 -20.79
C GLY A 123 -19.56 -20.00 -20.04
N ALA A 124 -19.92 -18.83 -19.51
CA ALA A 124 -18.99 -17.99 -18.75
C ALA A 124 -19.16 -18.15 -17.23
N PRO A 125 -18.07 -18.36 -16.45
CA PRO A 125 -18.11 -18.20 -15.00
C PRO A 125 -18.52 -16.77 -14.64
N ALA A 126 -19.15 -16.61 -13.47
CA ALA A 126 -19.49 -15.31 -12.90
C ALA A 126 -18.21 -14.50 -12.59
N ASP A 127 -17.70 -13.81 -13.60
CA ASP A 127 -16.33 -13.30 -13.60
C ASP A 127 -16.34 -11.81 -13.97
N GLY A 128 -15.49 -11.01 -13.33
CA GLY A 128 -15.40 -9.55 -13.55
C GLY A 128 -15.23 -9.14 -15.01
N LYS A 129 -14.88 -10.09 -15.89
CA LYS A 129 -14.91 -9.95 -17.34
C LYS A 129 -16.31 -9.69 -17.92
N ALA A 130 -17.37 -10.35 -17.44
CA ALA A 130 -18.73 -10.11 -17.93
C ALA A 130 -19.23 -8.71 -17.54
N VAL A 131 -18.93 -8.27 -16.31
CA VAL A 131 -19.22 -6.91 -15.84
C VAL A 131 -18.38 -5.88 -16.60
N GLY A 132 -17.09 -6.15 -16.80
CA GLY A 132 -16.19 -5.30 -17.58
C GLY A 132 -16.60 -5.18 -19.05
N ASP A 133 -17.03 -6.28 -19.68
CA ASP A 133 -17.50 -6.28 -21.07
C ASP A 133 -18.88 -5.63 -21.20
N ALA A 134 -19.76 -5.75 -20.20
CA ALA A 134 -21.00 -4.99 -20.13
C ALA A 134 -20.74 -3.47 -20.01
N LEU A 135 -19.79 -3.07 -19.15
CA LEU A 135 -19.36 -1.68 -18.97
C LEU A 135 -18.70 -1.08 -20.22
N LYS A 136 -17.91 -1.85 -20.98
CA LYS A 136 -17.31 -1.42 -22.25
C LYS A 136 -18.36 -0.98 -23.29
N GLY A 137 -19.59 -1.47 -23.20
CA GLY A 137 -20.68 -1.16 -24.13
C GLY A 137 -21.66 -0.08 -23.64
N ILE A 138 -21.56 0.40 -22.40
CA ILE A 138 -22.52 1.38 -21.86
C ILE A 138 -22.29 2.75 -22.51
N LYS A 139 -23.28 3.21 -23.27
CA LYS A 139 -23.40 4.61 -23.66
C LYS A 139 -23.84 5.41 -22.46
N LEU A 140 -22.91 6.13 -21.83
CA LEU A 140 -23.25 7.11 -20.82
C LEU A 140 -24.19 8.17 -21.43
N PRO A 141 -25.25 8.59 -20.72
CA PRO A 141 -26.14 9.66 -21.20
C PRO A 141 -25.33 10.95 -21.43
N ILE A 142 -25.80 11.84 -22.31
CA ILE A 142 -25.12 13.12 -22.55
C ILE A 142 -25.12 13.92 -21.24
N ALA A 143 -23.94 14.32 -20.77
CA ALA A 143 -23.82 15.18 -19.60
C ALA A 143 -24.53 16.53 -19.84
N THR A 144 -25.22 17.03 -18.83
CA THR A 144 -25.78 18.39 -18.82
C THR A 144 -25.11 19.22 -17.73
N ALA A 145 -25.45 20.50 -17.61
CA ALA A 145 -24.91 21.36 -16.55
C ALA A 145 -25.22 20.86 -15.12
N THR A 146 -26.22 19.99 -14.96
CA THR A 146 -26.70 19.50 -13.65
C THR A 146 -26.81 17.99 -13.55
N THR A 147 -26.65 17.24 -14.64
CA THR A 147 -26.80 15.78 -14.68
C THR A 147 -25.50 15.13 -15.18
N LEU A 148 -24.99 14.18 -14.40
CA LEU A 148 -23.77 13.44 -14.74
C LEU A 148 -23.96 12.55 -15.97
N GLY A 149 -22.95 12.49 -16.83
CA GLY A 149 -22.99 11.74 -18.09
C GLY A 149 -21.65 11.77 -18.83
N GLY A 150 -21.62 11.23 -20.05
CA GLY A 150 -20.48 11.31 -20.96
C GLY A 150 -20.41 12.68 -21.66
N VAL A 151 -19.20 13.19 -21.85
CA VAL A 151 -18.93 14.47 -22.52
C VAL A 151 -18.34 14.19 -23.89
N LYS A 152 -18.86 14.85 -24.93
CA LYS A 152 -18.22 14.88 -26.26
C LYS A 152 -17.27 16.06 -26.31
N VAL A 153 -16.03 15.82 -26.70
CA VAL A 153 -15.00 16.85 -26.86
C VAL A 153 -15.42 17.82 -27.97
N GLY A 154 -15.54 19.10 -27.62
CA GLY A 154 -15.77 20.20 -28.54
C GLY A 154 -14.48 20.92 -28.91
N SER A 155 -14.57 21.87 -29.84
CA SER A 155 -13.43 22.73 -30.21
C SER A 155 -12.89 23.50 -29.00
N GLY A 156 -11.56 23.61 -28.87
CA GLY A 156 -10.90 24.29 -27.75
C GLY A 156 -10.74 23.44 -26.48
N LEU A 157 -11.12 22.16 -26.54
CA LEU A 157 -10.82 21.17 -25.52
C LEU A 157 -9.88 20.11 -26.11
N THR A 158 -8.90 19.68 -25.32
CA THR A 158 -7.97 18.62 -25.69
C THR A 158 -8.21 17.40 -24.80
N VAL A 159 -8.02 16.20 -25.37
CA VAL A 159 -8.07 14.94 -24.62
C VAL A 159 -6.72 14.25 -24.75
N ASP A 160 -6.09 14.01 -23.62
CA ASP A 160 -4.83 13.27 -23.55
C ASP A 160 -5.06 11.77 -23.76
N ALA A 161 -3.97 11.03 -24.03
CA ALA A 161 -4.04 9.59 -24.30
C ALA A 161 -4.60 8.75 -23.13
N ASP A 162 -4.61 9.30 -21.91
CA ASP A 162 -5.18 8.70 -20.71
C ASP A 162 -6.67 9.06 -20.48
N GLY A 163 -7.27 9.87 -21.37
CA GLY A 163 -8.66 10.29 -21.29
C GLY A 163 -8.89 11.58 -20.49
N THR A 164 -7.84 12.26 -20.03
CA THR A 164 -7.96 13.55 -19.34
C THR A 164 -8.48 14.62 -20.32
N LEU A 165 -9.63 15.23 -20.00
CA LEU A 165 -10.19 16.35 -20.74
C LEU A 165 -9.65 17.67 -20.17
N SER A 166 -8.88 18.39 -20.96
CA SER A 166 -8.34 19.71 -20.63
C SER A 166 -9.03 20.78 -21.46
N ALA A 167 -9.29 21.94 -20.86
CA ALA A 167 -9.60 23.13 -21.64
C ALA A 167 -8.28 23.72 -22.11
N ASP A 168 -8.13 23.88 -23.43
CA ASP A 168 -6.95 24.49 -23.98
C ASP A 168 -6.90 25.92 -23.42
N SER A 169 -5.87 26.16 -22.60
CA SER A 169 -5.79 27.31 -21.71
C SER A 169 -6.01 28.61 -22.48
N ALA A 170 -6.50 29.64 -21.80
CA ALA A 170 -6.69 30.98 -22.38
C ALA A 170 -5.43 31.56 -23.08
N LEU A 171 -4.26 30.91 -22.99
CA LEU A 171 -3.08 31.12 -23.84
C LEU A 171 -3.33 30.94 -25.33
N ALA A 172 -4.30 30.14 -25.78
CA ALA A 172 -4.63 30.05 -27.21
C ALA A 172 -5.20 31.36 -27.76
N ALA A 173 -5.95 32.10 -26.92
CA ALA A 173 -6.45 33.44 -27.27
C ALA A 173 -5.34 34.51 -27.23
N TYR A 174 -4.26 34.25 -26.50
CA TYR A 174 -3.09 35.13 -26.38
C TYR A 174 -1.81 34.37 -26.74
N PRO A 175 -1.52 34.13 -28.04
CA PRO A 175 -0.22 33.60 -28.47
C PRO A 175 0.94 34.47 -27.96
N VAL A 176 2.16 33.93 -27.97
CA VAL A 176 3.36 34.70 -27.62
C VAL A 176 3.39 35.99 -28.45
N ASP A 177 3.79 37.10 -27.82
CA ASP A 177 3.75 38.48 -28.34
C ASP A 177 2.39 39.18 -28.35
N SER A 178 1.34 38.54 -27.85
CA SER A 178 0.05 39.21 -27.63
C SER A 178 0.12 40.27 -26.55
N ILE A 179 -0.70 41.30 -26.70
CA ILE A 179 -0.84 42.40 -25.74
C ILE A 179 -2.13 42.25 -24.95
N PHE A 180 -2.01 42.42 -23.63
CA PHE A 180 -3.13 42.49 -22.71
C PHE A 180 -3.09 43.80 -21.91
N GLN A 181 -4.25 44.43 -21.73
CA GLN A 181 -4.37 45.72 -21.04
C GLN A 181 -5.27 45.57 -19.82
N THR A 182 -4.81 46.03 -18.66
CA THR A 182 -5.56 45.96 -17.40
C THR A 182 -5.24 47.12 -16.48
N VAL A 183 -6.18 47.51 -15.62
CA VAL A 183 -5.91 48.48 -14.54
C VAL A 183 -5.21 47.84 -13.34
N SER A 184 -5.12 46.51 -13.31
CA SER A 184 -4.42 45.78 -12.26
C SER A 184 -2.91 45.79 -12.51
N THR A 185 -2.13 46.00 -11.44
CA THR A 185 -0.67 45.82 -11.45
C THR A 185 -0.25 44.35 -11.41
N THR A 186 -1.19 43.43 -11.19
CA THR A 186 -0.90 41.99 -11.08
C THR A 186 -0.68 41.39 -12.46
N SER A 187 0.35 40.54 -12.57
CA SER A 187 0.63 39.80 -13.80
C SER A 187 -0.58 38.98 -14.27
N PRO A 188 -0.94 39.02 -15.57
CA PRO A 188 -2.02 38.22 -16.15
C PRO A 188 -1.76 36.70 -16.10
N ALA A 189 -0.53 36.28 -15.73
CA ALA A 189 -0.16 34.87 -15.60
C ALA A 189 -1.11 34.08 -14.67
N ALA A 190 -1.65 34.73 -13.63
CA ALA A 190 -2.61 34.06 -12.74
C ALA A 190 -3.96 33.74 -13.42
N LEU A 191 -4.34 34.50 -14.44
CA LEU A 191 -5.59 34.32 -15.18
C LEU A 191 -5.40 33.45 -16.43
N PHE A 192 -4.35 33.74 -17.20
CA PHE A 192 -4.13 33.12 -18.50
C PHE A 192 -3.07 32.02 -18.44
N GLY A 193 -2.24 31.93 -17.40
CA GLY A 193 -1.01 31.14 -17.42
C GLY A 193 0.11 31.83 -18.20
N GLY A 194 1.22 31.11 -18.44
CA GLY A 194 2.37 31.61 -19.21
C GLY A 194 3.19 32.69 -18.50
N THR A 195 4.13 33.27 -19.24
CA THR A 195 5.00 34.34 -18.74
C THR A 195 4.65 35.66 -19.42
N TRP A 196 4.49 36.71 -18.63
CA TRP A 196 4.09 38.03 -19.08
C TRP A 196 5.07 39.09 -18.58
N GLN A 197 5.44 40.01 -19.47
CA GLN A 197 6.28 41.15 -19.18
C GLN A 197 5.46 42.43 -19.30
N GLU A 198 5.50 43.28 -18.28
CA GLU A 198 4.92 44.61 -18.36
C GLU A 198 5.75 45.48 -19.33
N ILE A 199 5.09 46.11 -20.28
CA ILE A 199 5.70 46.93 -21.32
C ILE A 199 5.06 48.32 -21.37
N ALA A 200 5.71 49.24 -22.09
CA ALA A 200 5.13 50.53 -22.47
C ALA A 200 4.68 51.41 -21.28
N GLN A 201 5.52 51.54 -20.24
CA GLN A 201 5.31 52.53 -19.19
C GLN A 201 5.32 53.97 -19.75
N ASN A 202 4.39 54.79 -19.26
CA ASN A 202 4.23 56.21 -19.59
C ASN A 202 4.14 56.54 -21.09
N ARG A 203 3.56 55.64 -21.89
CA ARG A 203 3.39 55.85 -23.35
C ARG A 203 2.11 55.22 -23.88
N VAL A 204 1.73 55.62 -25.08
CA VAL A 204 0.56 55.09 -25.82
C VAL A 204 1.01 54.06 -26.85
N LEU A 205 0.13 53.13 -27.21
CA LEU A 205 0.37 52.18 -28.30
C LEU A 205 0.21 52.87 -29.65
N MET A 206 1.16 52.61 -30.54
CA MET A 206 1.13 53.07 -31.93
C MET A 206 1.26 51.85 -32.85
N GLY A 207 0.58 51.90 -33.99
CA GLY A 207 0.68 50.86 -35.01
C GLY A 207 2.12 50.73 -35.51
N ALA A 208 2.60 49.49 -35.62
CA ALA A 208 3.91 49.20 -36.17
C ALA A 208 3.96 49.59 -37.67
N SER A 209 5.14 49.99 -38.13
CA SER A 209 5.41 50.31 -39.54
C SER A 209 6.78 49.76 -39.94
N TYR A 210 7.13 49.88 -41.23
CA TYR A 210 8.46 49.50 -41.70
C TYR A 210 9.59 50.32 -41.05
N ALA A 211 9.30 51.54 -40.58
CA ALA A 211 10.25 52.41 -39.89
C ALA A 211 10.21 52.23 -38.36
N HIS A 212 9.13 51.65 -37.83
CA HIS A 212 8.92 51.43 -36.39
C HIS A 212 8.45 50.00 -36.15
N ALA A 213 9.41 49.09 -35.95
CA ALA A 213 9.13 47.67 -35.75
C ALA A 213 8.27 47.43 -34.48
N ALA A 214 7.41 46.41 -34.54
CA ALA A 214 6.58 46.02 -33.41
C ALA A 214 7.43 45.65 -32.17
N GLY A 215 6.95 46.01 -30.98
CA GLY A 215 7.65 45.76 -29.72
C GLY A 215 8.80 46.72 -29.41
N THR A 216 9.10 47.68 -30.28
CA THR A 216 10.08 48.75 -30.01
C THR A 216 9.42 49.98 -29.38
N THR A 217 10.22 50.86 -28.79
CA THR A 217 9.77 52.11 -28.20
C THR A 217 10.38 53.31 -28.91
N VAL A 218 9.61 54.41 -28.96
CA VAL A 218 10.07 55.72 -29.43
C VAL A 218 9.79 56.74 -28.33
N GLU A 219 10.72 57.66 -28.12
CA GLU A 219 10.55 58.74 -27.16
C GLU A 219 9.57 59.80 -27.68
N ALA A 220 8.84 60.43 -26.77
CA ALA A 220 7.84 61.43 -27.13
C ALA A 220 8.51 62.68 -27.71
N GLY A 221 8.06 63.13 -28.88
CA GLY A 221 8.50 64.40 -29.45
C GLY A 221 7.71 64.76 -30.69
N LEU A 222 7.22 66.01 -30.74
CA LEU A 222 6.84 66.60 -32.02
C LEU A 222 8.11 67.10 -32.72
N PRO A 223 8.17 67.02 -34.06
CA PRO A 223 9.19 67.76 -34.80
C PRO A 223 9.24 69.21 -34.31
N ASN A 224 10.44 69.71 -34.04
CA ASN A 224 10.58 71.06 -33.54
C ASN A 224 10.05 72.05 -34.58
N ILE A 225 9.15 72.94 -34.15
CA ILE A 225 8.65 74.00 -35.03
C ILE A 225 9.64 75.16 -34.90
N THR A 226 10.33 75.44 -36.00
CA THR A 226 11.24 76.58 -36.10
C THR A 226 10.79 77.51 -37.21
N GLY A 227 11.09 78.79 -37.06
CA GLY A 227 10.75 79.83 -38.03
C GLY A 227 11.69 81.02 -37.90
N ARG A 228 11.80 81.81 -38.97
CA ARG A 228 12.62 83.02 -39.00
C ARG A 228 11.92 84.09 -39.82
N ALA A 229 11.84 85.28 -39.27
CA ALA A 229 11.51 86.50 -39.99
C ALA A 229 12.75 87.41 -40.02
N GLY A 230 13.24 87.70 -41.22
CA GLY A 230 14.33 88.63 -41.45
C GLY A 230 13.94 89.70 -42.48
N PRO A 231 14.60 90.86 -42.47
CA PRO A 231 14.45 91.87 -43.53
C PRO A 231 15.00 91.36 -44.86
N ASP A 232 14.64 92.02 -45.95
CA ASP A 232 15.19 91.70 -47.28
C ASP A 232 16.69 92.08 -47.36
N GLU A 233 17.10 93.30 -46.96
CA GLU A 233 18.49 93.70 -47.19
C GLU A 233 19.22 94.46 -46.06
N GLN A 234 18.58 95.15 -45.10
CA GLN A 234 19.33 96.18 -44.36
C GLN A 234 19.13 96.27 -42.83
N ALA A 235 18.01 95.86 -42.24
CA ALA A 235 17.82 96.06 -40.79
C ALA A 235 17.13 94.89 -40.10
N GLY A 236 17.83 94.26 -39.14
CA GLY A 236 17.29 93.12 -38.39
C GLY A 236 16.02 93.48 -37.61
N PHE A 237 15.08 92.55 -37.49
CA PHE A 237 13.84 92.76 -36.72
C PHE A 237 14.02 92.66 -35.21
N TYR A 238 15.15 92.12 -34.73
CA TYR A 238 15.48 92.00 -33.32
C TYR A 238 16.66 92.91 -32.94
N ASN A 239 16.46 93.77 -31.94
CA ASN A 239 17.52 94.64 -31.40
C ASN A 239 18.33 93.90 -30.32
N VAL A 240 19.64 93.69 -30.55
CA VAL A 240 20.46 92.95 -29.59
C VAL A 240 20.81 93.75 -28.33
N ASN A 241 20.80 95.08 -28.42
CA ASN A 241 21.13 95.97 -27.30
C ASN A 241 19.95 96.15 -26.34
N ARG A 242 18.72 95.91 -26.81
CA ARG A 242 17.48 95.98 -26.03
C ARG A 242 16.62 94.73 -26.27
N PRO A 243 17.09 93.55 -25.83
CA PRO A 243 16.41 92.30 -26.09
C PRO A 243 14.99 92.31 -25.48
N ASN A 244 13.97 92.17 -26.31
CA ASN A 244 12.56 92.20 -25.91
C ASN A 244 11.77 90.95 -26.34
N ALA A 245 12.43 89.96 -26.95
CA ALA A 245 11.86 88.66 -27.25
C ALA A 245 12.19 87.65 -26.14
N TYR A 246 11.19 86.87 -25.74
CA TYR A 246 11.29 85.89 -24.68
C TYR A 246 10.60 84.59 -25.08
N GLY A 247 10.94 83.51 -24.38
CA GLY A 247 10.40 82.20 -24.67
C GLY A 247 10.86 81.67 -26.02
N ALA A 248 9.89 81.34 -26.90
CA ALA A 248 10.16 80.70 -28.18
C ALA A 248 10.71 81.71 -29.19
N PHE A 249 10.50 83.00 -28.97
CA PHE A 249 11.04 84.06 -29.81
C PHE A 249 12.40 84.54 -29.30
N TYR A 250 13.36 84.72 -30.20
CA TYR A 250 14.70 85.19 -29.88
C TYR A 250 15.39 85.85 -31.08
N GLY A 251 16.44 86.63 -30.80
CA GLY A 251 17.35 87.14 -31.83
C GLY A 251 18.33 86.08 -32.29
N GLY A 252 18.18 85.61 -33.53
CA GLY A 252 19.01 84.56 -34.12
C GLY A 252 19.32 84.85 -35.59
N GLY A 253 19.83 83.84 -36.32
CA GLY A 253 20.07 83.96 -37.76
C GLY A 253 21.19 84.93 -38.14
N LYS A 254 20.99 85.67 -39.24
CA LYS A 254 21.92 86.67 -39.77
C LYS A 254 21.98 87.90 -38.87
N SER A 255 23.17 88.48 -38.77
CA SER A 255 23.40 89.76 -38.08
C SER A 255 23.38 90.91 -39.08
N TYR A 256 22.92 92.08 -38.62
CA TYR A 256 22.88 93.32 -39.39
C TYR A 256 23.46 94.45 -38.55
N ASP A 257 23.98 95.47 -39.22
CA ASP A 257 24.54 96.65 -38.54
C ASP A 257 23.45 97.53 -37.91
N TRP A 258 22.21 97.38 -38.36
CA TRP A 258 21.04 98.14 -37.90
C TRP A 258 19.87 97.23 -37.50
N ALA A 259 19.07 97.69 -36.53
CA ALA A 259 17.80 97.10 -36.15
C ALA A 259 16.62 97.98 -36.60
N ALA A 260 15.48 97.37 -36.95
CA ALA A 260 14.29 98.05 -37.45
C ALA A 260 13.69 99.09 -36.49
N SER A 261 14.07 99.05 -35.20
CA SER A 261 13.67 100.04 -34.19
C SER A 261 14.27 101.45 -34.39
N GLY A 262 15.22 101.62 -35.33
CA GLY A 262 15.85 102.89 -35.66
C GLY A 262 16.87 103.35 -34.61
N THR A 263 18.07 103.73 -35.07
CA THR A 263 19.35 104.06 -34.38
C THR A 263 20.41 102.97 -34.62
N SER A 264 21.70 103.37 -34.73
CA SER A 264 22.91 102.58 -35.03
C SER A 264 23.15 101.43 -34.05
N THR A 265 22.21 100.49 -33.99
CA THR A 265 22.13 99.40 -33.03
C THR A 265 22.15 98.09 -33.82
N PRO A 266 23.04 97.15 -33.49
CA PRO A 266 23.12 95.89 -34.23
C PRO A 266 21.79 95.12 -34.17
N GLY A 267 21.36 94.65 -35.33
CA GLY A 267 20.13 93.89 -35.50
C GLY A 267 20.38 92.41 -35.75
N LYS A 268 19.37 91.58 -35.48
CA LYS A 268 19.32 90.17 -35.89
C LYS A 268 17.95 89.83 -36.45
N ASP A 269 17.83 88.66 -37.05
CA ASP A 269 16.52 88.13 -37.42
C ASP A 269 15.71 87.76 -36.17
N LEU A 270 14.40 87.92 -36.26
CA LEU A 270 13.49 87.40 -35.25
C LEU A 270 13.26 85.92 -35.55
N CYS A 271 13.77 85.06 -34.69
CA CYS A 271 13.63 83.62 -34.82
C CYS A 271 12.56 83.11 -33.84
N PHE A 272 11.86 82.08 -34.25
CA PHE A 272 10.98 81.26 -33.44
C PHE A 272 11.56 79.85 -33.36
N ASP A 273 11.68 79.34 -32.14
CA ASP A 273 12.05 77.96 -31.86
C ASP A 273 11.21 77.48 -30.68
N ALA A 274 10.23 76.64 -30.98
CA ALA A 274 9.27 76.17 -30.01
C ALA A 274 9.93 75.39 -28.86
N SER A 275 11.06 74.71 -29.12
CA SER A 275 11.80 73.94 -28.12
C SER A 275 12.37 74.80 -26.99
N ARG A 276 12.56 76.10 -27.23
CA ARG A 276 13.05 77.05 -26.22
C ARG A 276 12.02 77.40 -25.14
N SER A 277 10.73 77.10 -25.37
CA SER A 277 9.65 77.41 -24.42
C SER A 277 8.85 76.21 -23.98
N ASN A 278 8.70 75.22 -24.84
CA ASN A 278 7.96 74.04 -24.48
C ASN A 278 8.78 72.82 -24.88
N PRO A 279 9.18 71.98 -23.90
CA PRO A 279 9.92 70.78 -24.21
C PRO A 279 9.13 69.86 -25.15
N ILE A 280 7.80 69.95 -25.28
CA ILE A 280 7.02 69.12 -26.21
C ILE A 280 7.49 69.23 -27.67
N TYR A 281 8.00 70.39 -28.04
CA TYR A 281 8.68 70.60 -29.30
C TYR A 281 10.15 70.27 -29.09
N GLY A 282 10.59 69.13 -29.64
CA GLY A 282 11.99 68.71 -29.63
C GLY A 282 12.55 68.02 -28.37
N ARG A 283 11.84 67.89 -27.22
CA ARG A 283 12.39 67.20 -26.00
C ARG A 283 11.43 66.84 -24.82
N SER A 284 10.15 66.48 -25.01
CA SER A 284 9.06 66.64 -24.00
C SER A 284 9.23 66.04 -22.58
N ALA A 285 8.60 66.68 -21.57
CA ALA A 285 8.19 66.06 -20.29
C ALA A 285 6.73 66.41 -19.82
N THR A 286 5.84 66.78 -20.76
CA THR A 286 4.35 66.57 -20.81
C THR A 286 3.51 67.77 -21.31
N VAL A 287 2.72 67.50 -22.37
CA VAL A 287 1.32 67.94 -22.53
C VAL A 287 0.58 66.69 -23.02
N GLN A 288 -0.09 65.98 -22.11
CA GLN A 288 -0.84 64.77 -22.44
C GLN A 288 -2.30 65.13 -22.68
N PRO A 289 -2.97 64.63 -23.74
CA PRO A 289 -4.43 64.71 -23.83
C PRO A 289 -5.06 63.91 -22.68
N ALA A 290 -6.36 64.09 -22.44
CA ALA A 290 -7.08 63.27 -21.47
C ALA A 290 -6.85 61.78 -21.77
N ALA A 291 -6.29 61.05 -20.81
CA ALA A 291 -5.82 59.68 -20.98
C ALA A 291 -6.33 58.79 -19.85
N TYR A 292 -6.60 57.53 -20.19
CA TYR A 292 -6.89 56.47 -19.23
C TYR A 292 -5.67 55.56 -19.12
N TYR A 293 -5.12 55.42 -17.91
CA TYR A 293 -3.89 54.68 -17.68
C TYR A 293 -4.19 53.23 -17.36
N VAL A 294 -3.52 52.33 -18.08
CA VAL A 294 -3.59 50.89 -17.89
C VAL A 294 -2.18 50.32 -17.90
N HIS A 295 -1.99 49.19 -17.22
CA HIS A 295 -0.82 48.34 -17.37
C HIS A 295 -0.95 47.55 -18.67
N ILE A 296 0.11 47.58 -19.47
CA ILE A 296 0.18 46.89 -20.76
C ILE A 296 1.15 45.73 -20.58
N TRP A 297 0.68 44.52 -20.79
CA TRP A 297 1.46 43.29 -20.65
C TRP A 297 1.65 42.64 -22.01
N ARG A 298 2.87 42.17 -22.28
CA ARG A 298 3.20 41.33 -23.44
C ARG A 298 3.48 39.92 -22.98
N ARG A 299 2.89 38.94 -23.67
CA ARG A 299 3.24 37.53 -23.41
C ARG A 299 4.62 37.21 -24.00
N VAL A 300 5.49 36.59 -23.21
CA VAL A 300 6.86 36.24 -23.62
C VAL A 300 7.11 34.73 -23.69
N ALA A 301 6.31 33.92 -22.98
CA ALA A 301 6.34 32.45 -23.07
C ALA A 301 4.97 31.86 -22.70
#